data_AF-W6QPM4-F1
#
_entry.id   AF-W6QPM4-F1
#
_cell.length_a   1.000
_cell.length_b   1.000
_cell.length_c   1.000
_cell.angle_alpha   90.00
_cell.angle_beta   90.00
_cell.angle_gamma   90.00
#
_symmetry.space_group_name_H-M   'P 1'
#
loop_
_entity.id
_entity.type
_entity.pdbx_description
1 polymer ?
#
loop_
_entity_poly.entity_id
_entity_poly.type
_entity_poly.pdbx_seq_one_letter_code
_entity_poly.pdbx_strand_id
1 'polypeptide(L)'
;MRVAGSASLSISRSPGGWLLATDAFVLLMLLSARLPTQLVLLLLGLSMLVLALHHAFAGALYGVLLVCAVTLPLALWRDSPGFGELDVQRNQLDFTVVLLMLATLLVGRALGDLRQALARSAQMQQQLARANLAMEASPLGMTIAGARQADLPLVYCNAAFSQITGYSAEEALGRNCRFLLGDERTQPALQALRNAQRDGRSGHAIGNMQQLKAQGVRFAIDDFGAGYSSLTYLKRLPLDRLKIDRSFVADLDGAASGRMLVQTILMIARNLELECVAEGIEHDSQLAFLREQHCTLGQGYLFGQSMSERAFLTWLQARQR
;
A
#
# COMPACT_ATOMS: atom_id res chain seq x y z
N MET A 1 6.69 13.36 20.52
CA MET A 1 6.71 11.98 19.97
C MET A 1 7.77 11.95 18.88
N ARG A 2 8.97 11.40 19.18
CA ARG A 2 10.12 11.39 18.26
C ARG A 2 9.90 10.30 17.21
N VAL A 3 9.92 10.69 15.94
CA VAL A 3 9.89 9.79 14.79
C VAL A 3 11.19 8.98 14.78
N ALA A 4 11.07 7.67 14.93
CA ALA A 4 12.17 6.72 14.89
C ALA A 4 12.79 6.70 13.48
N GLY A 5 14.09 6.96 13.42
CA GLY A 5 14.88 7.00 12.20
C GLY A 5 14.87 5.67 11.47
N SER A 6 14.72 5.75 10.16
CA SER A 6 14.97 4.69 9.19
C SER A 6 16.40 4.18 9.34
N ALA A 7 16.57 3.02 9.97
CA ALA A 7 17.83 2.27 9.95
C ALA A 7 18.06 1.72 8.53
N SER A 8 18.78 2.48 7.73
CA SER A 8 19.46 1.95 6.56
C SER A 8 20.53 0.97 7.05
N LEU A 9 20.29 -0.32 6.85
CA LEU A 9 21.33 -1.35 6.98
C LEU A 9 22.38 -1.09 5.89
N SER A 10 23.33 -0.22 6.22
CA SER A 10 24.59 -0.15 5.51
C SER A 10 25.35 -1.43 5.82
N ILE A 11 25.33 -2.37 4.88
CA ILE A 11 26.26 -3.49 4.89
C ILE A 11 27.63 -2.87 4.62
N SER A 12 28.36 -2.54 5.69
CA SER A 12 29.77 -2.19 5.61
C SER A 12 30.52 -3.42 5.11
N ARG A 13 30.82 -3.46 3.81
CA ARG A 13 31.83 -4.36 3.29
C ARG A 13 33.17 -3.88 3.86
N SER A 14 33.66 -4.55 4.90
CA SER A 14 34.99 -4.31 5.43
C SER A 14 36.01 -4.51 4.30
N PRO A 15 36.96 -3.58 4.09
CA PRO A 15 38.00 -3.72 3.06
C PRO A 15 38.99 -4.88 3.33
N GLY A 16 38.93 -5.49 4.52
CA GLY A 16 39.93 -6.44 5.02
C GLY A 16 39.82 -7.87 4.47
N GLY A 17 38.76 -8.23 3.74
CA GLY A 17 38.63 -9.58 3.18
C GLY A 17 39.66 -9.92 2.10
N TRP A 18 40.18 -8.91 1.40
CA TRP A 18 41.11 -9.08 0.28
C TRP A 18 42.54 -9.42 0.74
N LEU A 19 42.99 -8.88 1.88
CA LEU A 19 44.31 -9.15 2.45
C LEU A 19 44.43 -10.60 2.96
N LEU A 20 43.36 -11.13 3.57
CA LEU A 20 43.30 -12.54 3.98
C LEU A 20 43.30 -13.50 2.79
N ALA A 21 42.69 -13.10 1.66
CA ALA A 21 42.67 -13.90 0.44
C ALA A 21 44.05 -13.94 -0.24
N THR A 22 44.83 -12.86 -0.20
CA THR A 22 46.20 -12.83 -0.74
C THR A 22 47.17 -13.66 0.10
N ASP A 23 47.05 -13.61 1.43
CA ASP A 23 47.91 -14.40 2.33
C ASP A 23 47.62 -15.91 2.20
N ALA A 24 46.34 -16.27 2.07
CA ALA A 24 45.93 -17.65 1.80
C ALA A 24 46.42 -18.15 0.42
N PHE A 25 46.46 -17.27 -0.59
CA PHE A 25 46.96 -17.61 -1.93
C PHE A 25 48.46 -17.91 -1.94
N VAL A 26 49.27 -17.08 -1.27
CA VAL A 26 50.72 -17.30 -1.14
C VAL A 26 51.00 -18.58 -0.35
N LEU A 27 50.26 -18.82 0.73
CA LEU A 27 50.36 -20.03 1.54
C LEU A 27 50.02 -21.28 0.71
N LEU A 28 48.96 -21.23 -0.10
CA LEU A 28 48.53 -22.34 -0.96
C LEU A 28 49.55 -22.64 -2.08
N MET A 29 50.14 -21.59 -2.67
CA MET A 29 51.25 -21.71 -3.62
C MET A 29 52.47 -22.40 -2.98
N LEU A 30 52.85 -21.99 -1.76
CA LEU A 30 53.98 -22.59 -1.05
C LEU A 30 53.73 -24.05 -0.63
N LEU A 31 52.50 -24.38 -0.23
CA LEU A 31 52.07 -25.75 0.08
C LEU A 31 52.00 -26.64 -1.17
N SER A 32 51.66 -26.07 -2.34
CA SER A 32 51.58 -26.84 -3.59
C SER A 32 52.92 -27.46 -4.03
N ALA A 33 54.03 -26.85 -3.63
CA ALA A 33 55.38 -27.36 -3.91
C ALA A 33 55.81 -28.53 -3.01
N ARG A 34 55.10 -28.81 -1.91
CA ARG A 34 55.46 -29.82 -0.90
C ARG A 34 54.44 -30.96 -0.76
N LEU A 35 53.28 -30.86 -1.40
CA LEU A 35 52.18 -31.82 -1.30
C LEU A 35 51.97 -32.59 -2.61
N PRO A 36 51.41 -33.82 -2.55
CA PRO A 36 51.01 -34.55 -3.75
C PRO A 36 49.94 -33.77 -4.52
N THR A 37 50.02 -33.79 -5.85
CA THR A 37 49.16 -32.99 -6.76
C THR A 37 47.66 -33.20 -6.53
N GLN A 38 47.24 -34.42 -6.18
CA GLN A 38 45.84 -34.74 -5.86
C GLN A 38 45.32 -33.98 -4.64
N LEU A 39 46.14 -33.82 -3.60
CA LEU A 39 45.75 -33.10 -2.38
C LEU A 39 45.67 -31.60 -2.63
N VAL A 40 46.60 -31.05 -3.43
CA VAL A 40 46.59 -29.65 -3.86
C VAL A 40 45.32 -29.33 -4.64
N LEU A 41 44.93 -30.22 -5.56
CA LEU A 41 43.72 -30.05 -6.36
C LEU A 41 42.43 -30.09 -5.53
N LEU A 42 42.39 -30.96 -4.51
CA LEU A 42 41.26 -31.04 -3.59
C LEU A 42 41.12 -29.77 -2.74
N LEU A 43 42.23 -29.23 -2.23
CA LEU A 43 42.25 -27.97 -1.48
C LEU A 43 41.83 -26.77 -2.34
N LEU A 44 42.26 -26.75 -3.60
CA LEU A 44 41.85 -25.76 -4.59
C LEU A 44 40.34 -25.85 -4.89
N GLY A 45 39.81 -27.06 -5.11
CA GLY A 45 38.38 -27.26 -5.33
C GLY A 45 37.52 -26.84 -4.14
N LEU A 46 37.97 -27.14 -2.92
CA LEU A 46 37.27 -26.76 -1.70
C LEU A 46 37.29 -25.25 -1.48
N SER A 47 38.40 -24.58 -1.75
CA SER A 47 38.48 -23.12 -1.66
C SER A 47 37.59 -22.44 -2.71
N MET A 48 37.60 -22.94 -3.95
CA MET A 48 36.69 -22.49 -5.00
C MET A 48 35.22 -22.62 -4.60
N LEU A 49 34.83 -23.75 -4.01
CA LEU A 49 33.47 -24.00 -3.55
C LEU A 49 33.07 -23.03 -2.43
N VAL A 50 33.95 -22.78 -1.46
CA VAL A 50 33.72 -21.81 -0.38
C VAL A 50 33.55 -20.39 -0.93
N LEU A 51 34.39 -19.99 -1.89
CA LEU A 51 34.27 -18.71 -2.59
C LEU A 51 32.92 -18.60 -3.32
N ALA A 52 32.53 -19.65 -4.06
CA ALA A 52 31.24 -19.72 -4.74
C ALA A 52 30.05 -19.68 -3.77
N LEU A 53 30.15 -20.32 -2.60
CA LEU A 53 29.13 -20.24 -1.55
C LEU A 53 28.99 -18.83 -0.97
N HIS A 54 30.10 -18.12 -0.76
CA HIS A 54 30.04 -16.79 -0.16
C HIS A 54 29.61 -15.72 -1.17
N HIS A 55 30.14 -15.78 -2.39
CA HIS A 55 30.01 -14.73 -3.40
C HIS A 55 29.29 -15.17 -4.68
N ALA A 56 28.62 -16.33 -4.67
CA ALA A 56 27.88 -16.87 -5.80
C ALA A 56 28.76 -16.94 -7.07
N PHE A 57 28.24 -16.48 -8.20
CA PHE A 57 28.92 -16.55 -9.50
C PHE A 57 30.27 -15.78 -9.50
N ALA A 58 30.33 -14.62 -8.85
CA ALA A 58 31.58 -13.86 -8.76
C ALA A 58 32.65 -14.66 -7.99
N GLY A 59 32.28 -15.32 -6.89
CA GLY A 59 33.16 -16.19 -6.13
C GLY A 59 33.65 -17.40 -6.93
N ALA A 60 32.75 -18.02 -7.71
CA ALA A 60 33.13 -19.11 -8.60
C ALA A 60 34.14 -18.66 -9.68
N LEU A 61 33.96 -17.46 -10.25
CA LEU A 61 34.89 -16.89 -11.23
C LEU A 61 36.28 -16.63 -10.63
N TYR A 62 36.34 -16.04 -9.43
CA TYR A 62 37.62 -15.86 -8.71
C TYR A 62 38.28 -17.20 -8.38
N GLY A 63 37.49 -18.20 -8.00
CA GLY A 63 37.98 -19.56 -7.80
C GLY A 63 38.61 -20.15 -9.06
N VAL A 64 37.96 -20.04 -10.22
CA VAL A 64 38.49 -20.53 -11.50
C VAL A 64 39.81 -19.84 -11.84
N LEU A 65 39.86 -18.51 -11.70
CA LEU A 65 41.07 -17.73 -11.93
C LEU A 65 42.22 -18.19 -11.02
N LEU A 66 41.93 -18.47 -9.75
CA LEU A 66 42.90 -18.95 -8.78
C LEU A 66 43.43 -20.35 -9.14
N VAL A 67 42.56 -21.27 -9.57
CA VAL A 67 43.01 -22.60 -10.02
C VAL A 67 43.82 -22.52 -11.31
N CYS A 68 43.42 -21.69 -12.27
CA CYS A 68 44.22 -21.41 -13.46
C CYS A 68 45.61 -20.87 -13.08
N ALA A 69 45.68 -19.89 -12.19
CA ALA A 69 46.94 -19.27 -11.76
C ALA A 69 47.91 -20.26 -11.07
N VAL A 70 47.39 -21.30 -10.40
CA VAL A 70 48.22 -22.34 -9.77
C VAL A 70 48.59 -23.45 -10.76
N THR A 71 47.65 -23.89 -11.59
CA THR A 71 47.83 -25.06 -12.48
C THR A 71 48.60 -24.74 -13.77
N LEU A 72 48.43 -23.56 -14.38
CA LEU A 72 49.14 -23.17 -15.62
C LEU A 72 50.67 -23.10 -15.45
N PRO A 73 51.23 -22.46 -14.41
CA PRO A 73 52.69 -22.43 -14.21
C PRO A 73 53.26 -23.82 -13.90
N LEU A 74 52.54 -24.63 -13.13
CA LEU A 74 52.92 -26.03 -12.85
C LEU A 74 52.95 -26.87 -14.12
N ALA A 75 52.02 -26.66 -15.05
CA ALA A 75 52.02 -27.32 -16.35
C ALA A 75 53.22 -26.88 -17.21
N LEU A 76 53.47 -25.57 -17.30
CA LEU A 76 54.58 -25.00 -18.10
C LEU A 76 55.97 -25.36 -17.58
N TRP A 77 56.16 -25.45 -16.25
CA TRP A 77 57.46 -25.79 -15.66
C TRP A 77 57.80 -27.28 -15.82
N ARG A 78 56.78 -28.13 -15.87
CA ARG A 78 56.89 -29.59 -15.98
C ARG A 78 57.15 -30.10 -17.41
N ASP A 79 57.05 -29.22 -18.41
CA ASP A 79 57.42 -29.46 -19.82
C ASP A 79 58.93 -29.27 -20.11
N SER A 80 59.76 -29.12 -19.07
CA SER A 80 61.22 -29.13 -19.21
C SER A 80 61.73 -30.52 -19.66
N PRO A 81 62.71 -30.60 -20.58
CA PRO A 81 63.12 -31.86 -21.23
C PRO A 81 63.80 -32.80 -20.23
N GLY A 82 63.02 -33.70 -19.63
CA GLY A 82 63.54 -34.70 -18.66
C GLY A 82 62.50 -35.68 -18.07
N PHE A 83 61.20 -35.52 -18.34
CA PHE A 83 60.13 -36.36 -17.75
C PHE A 83 59.22 -36.93 -18.85
N GLY A 84 59.62 -38.03 -19.49
CA GLY A 84 58.99 -38.56 -20.71
C GLY A 84 57.93 -39.66 -20.56
N GLU A 85 57.43 -40.00 -19.37
CA GLU A 85 56.60 -41.23 -19.20
C GLU A 85 55.27 -41.09 -18.43
N LEU A 86 54.72 -39.88 -18.26
CA LEU A 86 53.48 -39.64 -17.49
C LEU A 86 52.28 -39.15 -18.33
N ASP A 87 52.15 -39.58 -19.59
CA ASP A 87 51.19 -38.97 -20.53
C ASP A 87 49.70 -39.32 -20.24
N VAL A 88 49.42 -40.50 -19.68
CA VAL A 88 48.04 -40.92 -19.34
C VAL A 88 47.52 -40.25 -18.05
N GLN A 89 48.38 -40.06 -17.04
CA GLN A 89 48.02 -39.32 -15.83
C GLN A 89 47.89 -37.81 -16.08
N ARG A 90 48.60 -37.28 -17.08
CA ARG A 90 48.54 -35.87 -17.51
C ARG A 90 47.12 -35.49 -17.99
N ASN A 91 46.57 -36.26 -18.91
CA ASN A 91 45.26 -35.98 -19.52
C ASN A 91 44.08 -36.15 -18.53
N GLN A 92 44.20 -37.07 -17.56
CA GLN A 92 43.19 -37.26 -16.51
C GLN A 92 43.15 -36.11 -15.49
N LEU A 93 44.30 -35.53 -15.13
CA LEU A 93 44.32 -34.35 -14.25
C LEU A 93 43.72 -33.14 -14.95
N ASP A 94 44.06 -32.90 -16.22
CA ASP A 94 43.55 -31.75 -16.98
C ASP A 94 42.01 -31.77 -17.12
N PHE A 95 41.43 -32.94 -17.41
CA PHE A 95 39.97 -33.08 -17.50
C PHE A 95 39.27 -32.90 -16.15
N THR A 96 39.86 -33.40 -15.07
CA THR A 96 39.30 -33.28 -13.70
C THR A 96 39.24 -31.82 -13.26
N VAL A 97 40.26 -31.02 -13.58
CA VAL A 97 40.32 -29.59 -13.28
C VAL A 97 39.25 -28.81 -14.04
N VAL A 98 39.12 -29.05 -15.34
CA VAL A 98 38.11 -28.38 -16.17
C VAL A 98 36.70 -28.72 -15.70
N LEU A 99 36.42 -29.99 -15.39
CA LEU A 99 35.12 -30.41 -14.89
C LEU A 99 34.79 -29.76 -13.53
N LEU A 100 35.77 -29.65 -12.64
CA LEU A 100 35.64 -28.99 -11.34
C LEU A 100 35.36 -27.49 -11.48
N MET A 101 36.08 -26.80 -12.38
CA MET A 101 35.85 -25.38 -12.70
C MET A 101 34.43 -25.16 -13.24
N LEU A 102 34.01 -25.98 -14.20
CA LEU A 102 32.69 -25.88 -14.83
C LEU A 102 31.56 -26.17 -13.83
N ALA A 103 31.71 -27.22 -13.02
CA ALA A 103 30.77 -27.54 -11.95
C ALA A 103 30.65 -26.38 -10.95
N THR A 104 31.77 -25.77 -10.55
CA THR A 104 31.75 -24.66 -9.59
C THR A 104 31.14 -23.39 -10.19
N LEU A 105 31.38 -23.10 -11.47
CA LEU A 105 30.73 -21.98 -12.17
C LEU A 105 29.21 -22.17 -12.26
N LEU A 106 28.75 -23.39 -12.59
CA LEU A 106 27.33 -23.73 -12.62
C LEU A 106 26.68 -23.58 -11.24
N VAL A 107 27.33 -24.09 -10.19
CA VAL A 107 26.88 -23.94 -8.80
C VAL A 107 26.83 -22.46 -8.39
N GLY A 108 27.89 -21.70 -8.69
CA GLY A 108 27.95 -20.27 -8.39
C GLY A 108 26.84 -19.48 -9.10
N ARG A 109 26.55 -19.80 -10.37
CA ARG A 109 25.45 -19.20 -11.12
C ARG A 109 24.10 -19.54 -10.52
N ALA A 110 23.83 -20.81 -10.28
CA ALA A 110 22.57 -21.27 -9.69
C ALA A 110 22.32 -20.64 -8.31
N LEU A 111 23.37 -20.55 -7.47
CA LEU A 111 23.28 -19.90 -6.16
C LEU A 111 23.02 -18.40 -6.28
N GLY A 112 23.61 -17.74 -7.28
CA GLY A 112 23.37 -16.33 -7.58
C GLY A 112 21.93 -16.07 -8.00
N ASP A 113 21.42 -16.86 -8.94
CA ASP A 113 20.05 -16.76 -9.45
C ASP A 113 19.03 -17.02 -8.32
N LEU A 114 19.28 -18.03 -7.47
CA LEU A 114 18.44 -18.33 -6.31
C LEU A 114 18.41 -17.18 -5.30
N ARG A 115 19.57 -16.60 -4.95
CA ARG A 115 19.65 -15.46 -4.03
C ARG A 115 18.90 -14.25 -4.58
N GLN A 116 19.04 -13.97 -5.87
CA GLN A 116 18.30 -12.87 -6.52
C GLN A 116 16.80 -13.13 -6.52
N ALA A 117 16.36 -14.35 -6.81
CA ALA A 117 14.94 -14.71 -6.78
C ALA A 117 14.34 -14.55 -5.37
N LEU A 118 15.05 -15.02 -4.35
CA LEU A 118 14.64 -14.85 -2.94
C LEU A 118 14.57 -13.38 -2.54
N ALA A 119 15.56 -12.57 -2.92
CA ALA A 119 15.57 -11.13 -2.63
C ALA A 119 14.39 -10.41 -3.31
N ARG A 120 14.10 -10.73 -4.58
CA ARG A 120 12.94 -10.18 -5.32
C ARG A 120 11.62 -10.56 -4.66
N SER A 121 11.47 -11.83 -4.26
CA SER A 121 10.25 -12.31 -3.59
C SER A 121 10.02 -11.58 -2.26
N ALA A 122 11.07 -11.46 -1.42
CA ALA A 122 11.00 -10.75 -0.16
C ALA A 122 10.65 -9.26 -0.35
N GLN A 123 11.25 -8.61 -1.36
CA GLN A 123 10.94 -7.21 -1.68
C GLN A 123 9.50 -7.02 -2.16
N MET A 124 9.00 -7.94 -2.99
CA MET A 124 7.60 -7.93 -3.46
C MET A 124 6.63 -8.09 -2.28
N GLN A 125 6.90 -9.03 -1.36
CA GLN A 125 6.10 -9.21 -0.15
C GLN A 125 6.11 -7.95 0.73
N GLN A 126 7.26 -7.29 0.88
CA GLN A 126 7.36 -6.06 1.64
C GLN A 126 6.59 -4.91 0.98
N GLN A 127 6.61 -4.82 -0.35
CA GLN A 127 5.82 -3.84 -1.10
C GLN A 127 4.32 -4.08 -0.93
N LEU A 128 3.86 -5.32 -1.05
CA LEU A 128 2.46 -5.69 -0.83
C LEU A 128 2.02 -5.40 0.60
N ALA A 129 2.86 -5.73 1.60
CA ALA A 129 2.56 -5.44 3.00
C ALA A 129 2.43 -3.94 3.26
N ARG A 130 3.32 -3.12 2.70
CA ARG A 130 3.24 -1.65 2.81
C ARG A 130 2.00 -1.09 2.12
N ALA A 131 1.66 -1.59 0.93
CA ALA A 131 0.44 -1.18 0.24
C ALA A 131 -0.81 -1.55 1.05
N ASN A 132 -0.85 -2.76 1.62
CA ASN A 132 -1.95 -3.18 2.47
C ASN A 132 -2.07 -2.32 3.72
N LEU A 133 -0.96 -2.06 4.42
CA LEU A 133 -0.94 -1.16 5.58
C LEU A 133 -1.43 0.26 5.23
N ALA A 134 -1.07 0.78 4.06
CA ALA A 134 -1.54 2.08 3.61
C ALA A 134 -3.07 2.10 3.36
N MET A 135 -3.62 1.03 2.79
CA MET A 135 -5.08 0.89 2.61
C MET A 135 -5.80 0.73 3.95
N GLU A 136 -5.24 -0.05 4.88
CA GLU A 136 -5.81 -0.26 6.22
C GLU A 136 -5.73 0.99 7.11
N ALA A 137 -4.68 1.80 6.98
CA ALA A 137 -4.51 3.03 7.75
C ALA A 137 -5.38 4.19 7.22
N SER A 138 -6.00 4.05 6.05
CA SER A 138 -6.87 5.07 5.49
C SER A 138 -8.11 5.26 6.37
N PRO A 139 -8.47 6.50 6.75
CA PRO A 139 -9.70 6.77 7.49
C PRO A 139 -10.96 6.63 6.61
N LEU A 140 -10.79 6.47 5.29
CA LEU A 140 -11.90 6.27 4.35
C LEU A 140 -12.27 4.80 4.27
N GLY A 141 -13.56 4.50 4.31
CA GLY A 141 -14.07 3.17 4.00
C GLY A 141 -13.76 2.79 2.56
N MET A 142 -12.89 1.80 2.37
CA MET A 142 -12.47 1.31 1.07
C MET A 142 -13.04 -0.09 0.84
N THR A 143 -13.55 -0.33 -0.36
CA THR A 143 -13.99 -1.66 -0.81
C THR A 143 -13.54 -1.93 -2.24
N ILE A 144 -13.30 -3.20 -2.57
CA ILE A 144 -13.01 -3.64 -3.94
C ILE A 144 -14.03 -4.72 -4.28
N ALA A 145 -14.68 -4.59 -5.44
CA ALA A 145 -15.62 -5.57 -5.95
C ALA A 145 -15.01 -6.38 -7.11
N GLY A 146 -15.32 -7.67 -7.16
CA GLY A 146 -14.91 -8.57 -8.23
C GLY A 146 -15.65 -8.27 -9.53
N ALA A 147 -15.13 -7.36 -10.34
CA ALA A 147 -15.78 -6.89 -11.58
C ALA A 147 -16.09 -7.99 -12.61
N ARG A 148 -15.38 -9.13 -12.53
CA ARG A 148 -15.57 -10.29 -13.42
C ARG A 148 -16.55 -11.32 -12.88
N GLN A 149 -16.98 -11.19 -11.62
CA GLN A 149 -17.88 -12.14 -10.97
C GLN A 149 -19.32 -11.65 -11.11
N ALA A 150 -20.25 -12.60 -11.22
CA ALA A 150 -21.68 -12.29 -11.24
C ALA A 150 -22.07 -11.57 -9.94
N ASP A 151 -22.91 -10.55 -10.06
CA ASP A 151 -23.40 -9.74 -8.93
C ASP A 151 -22.36 -8.83 -8.25
N LEU A 152 -21.14 -8.66 -8.78
CA LEU A 152 -20.11 -7.73 -8.24
C LEU A 152 -19.87 -7.87 -6.71
N PRO A 153 -19.53 -9.07 -6.23
CA PRO A 153 -19.30 -9.30 -4.82
C PRO A 153 -18.06 -8.56 -4.32
N LEU A 154 -18.09 -8.13 -3.06
CA LEU A 154 -16.94 -7.56 -2.39
C LEU A 154 -15.86 -8.61 -2.21
N VAL A 155 -14.64 -8.30 -2.64
CA VAL A 155 -13.44 -9.12 -2.47
C VAL A 155 -12.46 -8.52 -1.47
N TYR A 156 -12.65 -7.25 -1.10
CA TYR A 156 -11.87 -6.57 -0.08
C TYR A 156 -12.69 -5.46 0.57
N CYS A 157 -12.47 -5.26 1.87
CA CYS A 157 -12.86 -4.06 2.60
C CYS A 157 -11.81 -3.77 3.69
N ASN A 158 -11.50 -2.50 3.93
CA ASN A 158 -10.53 -2.11 4.97
C ASN A 158 -11.20 -1.96 6.35
N ALA A 159 -10.40 -1.79 7.41
CA ALA A 159 -10.90 -1.60 8.76
C ALA A 159 -11.85 -0.40 8.92
N ALA A 160 -11.60 0.71 8.21
CA ALA A 160 -12.46 1.89 8.26
C ALA A 160 -13.86 1.61 7.73
N PHE A 161 -14.00 0.78 6.68
CA PHE A 161 -15.32 0.33 6.21
C PHE A 161 -16.11 -0.35 7.33
N SER A 162 -15.47 -1.25 8.08
CA SER A 162 -16.13 -1.96 9.17
C SER A 162 -16.53 -1.03 10.32
N GLN A 163 -15.69 -0.05 10.64
CA GLN A 163 -15.98 0.97 11.66
C GLN A 163 -17.14 1.87 11.26
N ILE A 164 -17.20 2.30 10.00
CA ILE A 164 -18.23 3.21 9.48
C ILE A 164 -19.57 2.49 9.35
N THR A 165 -19.57 1.28 8.79
CA THR A 165 -20.81 0.56 8.45
C THR A 165 -21.33 -0.33 9.56
N GLY A 166 -20.47 -0.69 10.52
CA GLY A 166 -20.78 -1.65 11.59
C GLY A 166 -20.74 -3.12 11.16
N TYR A 167 -20.52 -3.42 9.88
CA TYR A 167 -20.37 -4.80 9.40
C TYR A 167 -18.92 -5.25 9.43
N SER A 168 -18.67 -6.46 9.91
CA SER A 168 -17.34 -7.06 9.83
C SER A 168 -16.96 -7.41 8.39
N ALA A 169 -15.65 -7.60 8.15
CA ALA A 169 -15.18 -8.05 6.85
C ALA A 169 -15.78 -9.41 6.45
N GLU A 170 -15.91 -10.34 7.41
CA GLU A 170 -16.51 -11.66 7.15
C GLU A 170 -17.99 -11.56 6.72
N GLU A 171 -18.74 -10.62 7.28
CA GLU A 171 -20.14 -10.39 6.90
C GLU A 171 -20.31 -9.66 5.57
N ALA A 172 -19.28 -8.91 5.13
CA ALA A 172 -19.34 -8.08 3.94
C ALA A 172 -18.74 -8.76 2.70
N LEU A 173 -17.65 -9.51 2.86
CA LEU A 173 -16.97 -10.20 1.77
C LEU A 173 -17.88 -11.25 1.12
N GLY A 174 -17.81 -11.35 -0.20
CA GLY A 174 -18.66 -12.22 -1.01
C GLY A 174 -20.07 -11.65 -1.30
N ARG A 175 -20.47 -10.53 -0.69
CA ARG A 175 -21.78 -9.89 -0.94
C ARG A 175 -21.64 -8.67 -1.83
N ASN A 176 -22.68 -8.36 -2.59
CA ASN A 176 -22.76 -7.07 -3.28
C ASN A 176 -22.99 -5.94 -2.26
N CYS A 177 -22.28 -4.81 -2.39
CA CYS A 177 -22.43 -3.61 -1.52
C CYS A 177 -23.87 -3.17 -1.25
N ARG A 178 -24.83 -3.51 -2.11
CA ARG A 178 -26.24 -3.20 -1.93
C ARG A 178 -26.83 -3.68 -0.60
N PHE A 179 -26.21 -4.65 0.09
CA PHE A 179 -26.71 -5.11 1.38
C PHE A 179 -26.71 -3.99 2.44
N LEU A 180 -25.84 -2.99 2.29
CA LEU A 180 -25.79 -1.80 3.17
C LEU A 180 -27.04 -0.93 3.06
N LEU A 181 -27.85 -1.10 2.00
CA LEU A 181 -29.08 -0.34 1.78
C LEU A 181 -30.28 -0.89 2.58
N GLY A 182 -30.11 -1.96 3.36
CA GLY A 182 -31.16 -2.53 4.21
C GLY A 182 -32.40 -3.02 3.44
N ASP A 183 -33.58 -2.78 4.02
CA ASP A 183 -34.89 -3.18 3.49
C ASP A 183 -35.59 -2.07 2.69
N GLU A 184 -34.97 -0.89 2.54
CA GLU A 184 -35.46 0.21 1.70
C GLU A 184 -35.20 -0.04 0.20
N ARG A 185 -35.63 -1.20 -0.29
CA ARG A 185 -35.38 -1.64 -1.66
C ARG A 185 -36.39 -1.08 -2.66
N THR A 186 -37.49 -0.54 -2.15
CA THR A 186 -38.67 -0.05 -2.87
C THR A 186 -38.89 1.44 -2.61
N GLN A 187 -37.84 2.25 -2.73
CA GLN A 187 -38.03 3.68 -2.88
C GLN A 187 -38.40 3.98 -4.35
N PRO A 188 -39.48 4.73 -4.63
CA PRO A 188 -39.84 5.14 -5.99
C PRO A 188 -38.67 5.84 -6.71
N ALA A 189 -37.89 6.63 -5.97
CA ALA A 189 -36.67 7.27 -6.46
C ALA A 189 -35.60 6.25 -6.89
N LEU A 190 -35.34 5.20 -6.11
CA LEU A 190 -34.39 4.13 -6.48
C LEU A 190 -34.85 3.33 -7.70
N GLN A 191 -36.15 3.12 -7.87
CA GLN A 191 -36.70 2.49 -9.08
C GLN A 191 -36.50 3.38 -10.32
N ALA A 192 -36.74 4.69 -10.21
CA ALA A 192 -36.45 5.64 -11.28
C ALA A 192 -34.95 5.61 -11.66
N LEU A 193 -34.05 5.57 -10.66
CA LEU A 193 -32.61 5.47 -10.86
C LEU A 193 -32.20 4.15 -11.54
N ARG A 194 -32.78 3.01 -11.14
CA ARG A 194 -32.51 1.69 -11.74
C ARG A 194 -32.99 1.60 -13.18
N ASN A 195 -34.14 2.19 -13.48
CA ASN A 195 -34.67 2.25 -14.86
C ASN A 195 -33.77 3.12 -15.74
N ALA A 196 -33.35 4.30 -15.24
CA ALA A 196 -32.41 5.17 -15.94
C ALA A 196 -31.05 4.49 -16.22
N GLN A 197 -30.57 3.66 -15.28
CA GLN A 197 -29.33 2.88 -15.45
C GLN A 197 -29.48 1.73 -16.47
N ARG A 198 -30.65 1.07 -16.53
CA ARG A 198 -30.96 0.00 -17.50
C ARG A 198 -31.04 0.49 -18.94
N ASP A 199 -31.45 1.74 -19.15
CA ASP A 199 -31.56 2.37 -20.47
C ASP A 199 -30.20 2.73 -21.10
N GLY A 200 -29.08 2.24 -20.55
CA GLY A 200 -27.75 2.42 -21.12
C GLY A 200 -27.21 3.85 -21.05
N ARG A 201 -27.84 4.74 -20.27
CA ARG A 201 -27.30 6.09 -19.98
C ARG A 201 -26.25 6.00 -18.88
N SER A 202 -25.17 5.29 -19.20
CA SER A 202 -23.97 5.22 -18.36
C SER A 202 -23.33 6.60 -18.32
N GLY A 203 -23.70 7.41 -17.32
CA GLY A 203 -23.26 8.81 -17.24
C GLY A 203 -23.75 9.54 -15.99
N HIS A 204 -23.15 9.18 -14.85
CA HIS A 204 -23.01 10.00 -13.63
C HIS A 204 -24.25 10.21 -12.74
N ALA A 205 -24.08 9.94 -11.44
CA ALA A 205 -25.05 10.27 -10.38
C ALA A 205 -25.59 11.72 -10.47
N ILE A 206 -24.79 12.65 -11.00
CA ILE A 206 -25.18 14.03 -11.30
C ILE A 206 -26.38 14.11 -12.26
N GLY A 207 -26.40 13.33 -13.35
CA GLY A 207 -27.49 13.36 -14.33
C GLY A 207 -28.81 12.87 -13.73
N ASN A 208 -28.72 11.87 -12.86
CA ASN A 208 -29.86 11.37 -12.09
C ASN A 208 -30.39 12.40 -11.08
N MET A 209 -29.49 13.07 -10.36
CA MET A 209 -29.86 14.15 -9.45
C MET A 209 -30.54 15.30 -10.22
N GLN A 210 -30.07 15.65 -11.41
CA GLN A 210 -30.69 16.68 -12.26
C GLN A 210 -32.12 16.31 -12.67
N GLN A 211 -32.38 15.04 -13.02
CA GLN A 211 -33.74 14.58 -13.35
C GLN A 211 -34.68 14.67 -12.16
N LEU A 212 -34.23 14.27 -10.97
CA LEU A 212 -35.00 14.38 -9.74
C LEU A 212 -35.25 15.85 -9.36
N LYS A 213 -34.25 16.71 -9.58
CA LYS A 213 -34.40 18.16 -9.37
C LYS A 213 -35.44 18.77 -10.29
N ALA A 214 -35.52 18.33 -11.54
CA ALA A 214 -36.58 18.72 -12.47
C ALA A 214 -37.99 18.30 -12.00
N GLN A 215 -38.10 17.31 -11.11
CA GLN A 215 -39.35 16.89 -10.48
C GLN A 215 -39.65 17.63 -9.15
N GLY A 216 -38.81 18.61 -8.78
CA GLY A 216 -38.97 19.40 -7.55
C GLY A 216 -38.26 18.84 -6.32
N VAL A 217 -37.49 17.76 -6.45
CA VAL A 217 -36.67 17.23 -5.35
C VAL A 217 -35.48 18.16 -5.09
N ARG A 218 -35.28 18.56 -3.84
CA ARG A 218 -34.11 19.34 -3.42
C ARG A 218 -33.03 18.42 -2.85
N PHE A 219 -31.77 18.77 -3.06
CA PHE A 219 -30.62 18.01 -2.59
C PHE A 219 -29.83 18.78 -1.53
N ALA A 220 -29.54 18.11 -0.42
CA ALA A 220 -28.61 18.58 0.58
C ALA A 220 -27.33 17.72 0.57
N ILE A 221 -26.18 18.32 0.82
CA ILE A 221 -24.97 17.60 1.19
C ILE A 221 -24.84 17.56 2.71
N ASP A 222 -24.65 16.36 3.26
CA ASP A 222 -24.53 16.13 4.69
C ASP A 222 -23.07 16.10 5.15
N ASP A 223 -22.85 16.30 6.45
CA ASP A 223 -21.54 16.22 7.13
C ASP A 223 -20.41 17.04 6.45
N PHE A 224 -20.75 18.22 5.92
CA PHE A 224 -19.76 19.04 5.22
C PHE A 224 -18.71 19.55 6.21
N GLY A 225 -17.45 19.18 5.95
CA GLY A 225 -16.29 19.51 6.76
C GLY A 225 -15.69 18.31 7.49
N ALA A 226 -16.45 17.23 7.76
CA ALA A 226 -15.96 16.07 8.51
C ALA A 226 -14.99 15.17 7.69
N GLY A 227 -14.85 15.43 6.39
CA GLY A 227 -13.96 14.70 5.48
C GLY A 227 -13.56 15.49 4.23
N TYR A 228 -12.99 14.79 3.23
CA TYR A 228 -12.53 15.39 1.98
C TYR A 228 -13.68 15.70 1.00
N SER A 229 -14.52 16.68 1.33
CA SER A 229 -15.39 17.29 0.33
C SER A 229 -14.56 18.19 -0.58
N SER A 230 -14.12 17.65 -1.72
CA SER A 230 -13.41 18.48 -2.70
C SER A 230 -14.38 19.52 -3.28
N LEU A 231 -14.04 20.80 -3.12
CA LEU A 231 -14.76 21.95 -3.69
C LEU A 231 -15.01 21.78 -5.19
N THR A 232 -14.14 21.03 -5.88
CA THR A 232 -14.30 20.68 -7.30
C THR A 232 -15.56 19.86 -7.57
N TYR A 233 -15.93 18.94 -6.66
CA TYR A 233 -17.17 18.18 -6.78
C TYR A 233 -18.38 18.98 -6.34
N LEU A 234 -18.24 19.78 -5.28
CA LEU A 234 -19.32 20.63 -4.75
C LEU A 234 -19.90 21.55 -5.85
N LYS A 235 -19.04 22.13 -6.70
CA LYS A 235 -19.44 22.97 -7.84
C LYS A 235 -20.22 22.22 -8.93
N ARG A 236 -20.07 20.90 -9.05
CA ARG A 236 -20.67 20.09 -10.13
C ARG A 236 -21.98 19.43 -9.72
N LEU A 237 -22.23 19.28 -8.43
CA LEU A 237 -23.44 18.64 -7.92
C LEU A 237 -24.61 19.64 -7.93
N PRO A 238 -25.82 19.23 -8.33
CA PRO A 238 -26.99 20.11 -8.37
C PRO A 238 -27.62 20.28 -6.97
N LEU A 239 -26.82 20.72 -6.00
CA LEU A 239 -27.22 20.90 -4.61
C LEU A 239 -28.08 22.15 -4.43
N ASP A 240 -28.89 22.14 -3.37
CA ASP A 240 -29.68 23.28 -2.89
C ASP A 240 -29.23 23.70 -1.48
N ARG A 241 -28.67 22.75 -0.73
CA ARG A 241 -28.36 22.93 0.68
C ARG A 241 -27.05 22.26 1.08
N LEU A 242 -26.38 22.84 2.06
CA LEU A 242 -25.18 22.34 2.70
C LEU A 242 -25.43 22.25 4.20
N LYS A 243 -25.14 21.09 4.81
CA LYS A 243 -25.26 20.90 6.26
C LYS A 243 -23.86 20.91 6.88
N ILE A 244 -23.66 21.78 7.88
CA ILE A 244 -22.42 21.86 8.64
C ILE A 244 -22.47 20.80 9.74
N ASP A 245 -21.50 19.89 9.75
CA ASP A 245 -21.44 18.82 10.75
C ASP A 245 -21.43 19.37 12.18
N ARG A 246 -22.13 18.68 13.08
CA ARG A 246 -22.23 19.01 14.51
C ARG A 246 -20.87 19.18 15.20
N SER A 247 -19.84 18.48 14.76
CA SER A 247 -18.50 18.57 15.35
C SER A 247 -17.94 19.99 15.24
N PHE A 248 -18.20 20.70 14.14
CA PHE A 248 -17.76 22.08 13.96
C PHE A 248 -18.57 23.07 14.78
N VAL A 249 -19.87 22.80 14.97
CA VAL A 249 -20.76 23.64 15.76
C VAL A 249 -20.43 23.50 17.25
N ALA A 250 -20.11 22.29 17.72
CA ALA A 250 -19.64 22.04 19.08
C ALA A 250 -18.38 22.84 19.43
N ASP A 251 -17.47 23.04 18.46
CA ASP A 251 -16.23 23.79 18.66
C ASP A 251 -16.42 25.33 18.76
N LEU A 252 -17.63 25.86 18.50
CA LEU A 252 -17.90 27.31 18.52
C LEU A 252 -17.79 27.93 19.92
N ASP A 253 -18.09 27.14 20.95
CA ASP A 253 -18.01 27.55 22.36
C ASP A 253 -16.57 27.63 22.88
N GLY A 254 -15.60 27.11 22.12
CA GLY A 254 -14.20 27.04 22.49
C GLY A 254 -13.29 27.91 21.61
N ALA A 255 -12.37 27.25 20.89
CA ALA A 255 -11.21 27.86 20.25
C ALA A 255 -11.55 28.72 19.02
N ALA A 256 -10.78 29.80 18.81
CA ALA A 256 -10.90 30.68 17.63
C ALA A 256 -10.82 29.92 16.28
N SER A 257 -10.13 28.77 16.26
CA SER A 257 -10.04 27.91 15.08
C SER A 257 -11.39 27.36 14.61
N GLY A 258 -12.27 26.94 15.54
CA GLY A 258 -13.59 26.39 15.18
C GLY A 258 -14.48 27.44 14.52
N ARG A 259 -14.48 28.66 15.06
CA ARG A 259 -15.21 29.81 14.50
C ARG A 259 -14.74 30.16 13.09
N MET A 260 -13.44 30.18 12.84
CA MET A 260 -12.87 30.46 11.52
C MET A 260 -13.26 29.40 10.48
N LEU A 261 -13.31 28.13 10.89
CA LEU A 261 -13.70 27.03 10.01
C LEU A 261 -15.18 27.13 9.61
N VAL A 262 -16.08 27.35 10.58
CA VAL A 262 -17.51 27.58 10.32
C VAL A 262 -17.74 28.81 9.44
N GLN A 263 -17.03 29.92 9.69
CA GLN A 263 -17.08 31.11 8.82
C GLN A 263 -16.68 30.80 7.38
N THR A 264 -15.63 30.00 7.20
CA THR A 264 -15.15 29.59 5.87
C THR A 264 -16.18 28.72 5.15
N ILE A 265 -16.79 27.75 5.85
CA ILE A 265 -17.85 26.90 5.30
C ILE A 265 -19.05 27.75 4.86
N LEU A 266 -19.49 28.69 5.71
CA LEU A 266 -20.59 29.59 5.39
C LEU A 266 -20.28 30.49 4.18
N MET A 267 -19.03 30.96 4.05
CA MET A 267 -18.58 31.70 2.87
C MET A 267 -18.62 30.83 1.60
N ILE A 268 -18.19 29.57 1.67
CA ILE A 268 -18.28 28.63 0.54
C ILE A 268 -19.74 28.42 0.14
N ALA A 269 -20.63 28.17 1.10
CA ALA A 269 -22.05 27.99 0.82
C ALA A 269 -22.66 29.22 0.12
N ARG A 270 -22.38 30.43 0.63
CA ARG A 270 -22.82 31.69 0.00
C ARG A 270 -22.31 31.84 -1.43
N ASN A 271 -21.02 31.60 -1.66
CA ASN A 271 -20.42 31.72 -3.00
C ASN A 271 -20.94 30.69 -4.01
N LEU A 272 -21.54 29.60 -3.52
CA LEU A 272 -22.17 28.56 -4.34
C LEU A 272 -23.70 28.66 -4.34
N GLU A 273 -24.26 29.73 -3.75
CA GLU A 273 -25.71 29.96 -3.64
C GLU A 273 -26.46 28.79 -2.97
N LEU A 274 -25.81 28.13 -2.00
CA LEU A 274 -26.40 27.04 -1.23
C LEU A 274 -26.99 27.56 0.09
N GLU A 275 -28.20 27.09 0.43
CA GLU A 275 -28.74 27.27 1.78
C GLU A 275 -27.87 26.51 2.78
N CYS A 276 -27.49 27.13 3.90
CA CYS A 276 -26.69 26.45 4.91
C CYS A 276 -27.55 26.06 6.11
N VAL A 277 -27.40 24.82 6.60
CA VAL A 277 -27.99 24.33 7.85
C VAL A 277 -26.88 23.97 8.82
N ALA A 278 -26.85 24.60 9.99
CA ALA A 278 -25.91 24.22 11.05
C ALA A 278 -26.51 23.14 11.96
N GLU A 279 -25.77 22.06 12.22
CA GLU A 279 -26.23 20.95 13.05
C GLU A 279 -25.65 20.96 14.46
N GLY A 280 -26.35 20.37 15.43
CA GLY A 280 -25.84 20.26 16.79
C GLY A 280 -25.80 21.59 17.55
N ILE A 281 -26.75 22.49 17.29
CA ILE A 281 -26.91 23.71 18.07
C ILE A 281 -27.52 23.37 19.43
N GLU A 282 -26.72 23.50 20.48
CA GLU A 282 -27.08 23.17 21.86
C GLU A 282 -27.13 24.40 22.77
N HIS A 283 -26.37 25.46 22.45
CA HIS A 283 -26.25 26.66 23.28
C HIS A 283 -26.65 27.94 22.55
N ASP A 284 -27.19 28.92 23.27
CA ASP A 284 -27.54 30.24 22.73
C ASP A 284 -26.33 31.00 22.14
N SER A 285 -25.13 30.78 22.69
CA SER A 285 -23.87 31.32 22.16
C SER A 285 -23.60 30.88 20.72
N GLN A 286 -23.80 29.58 20.43
CA GLN A 286 -23.63 29.01 19.10
C GLN A 286 -24.66 29.60 18.13
N LEU A 287 -25.92 29.69 18.56
CA LEU A 287 -27.00 30.28 17.76
C LEU A 287 -26.73 31.76 17.45
N ALA A 288 -26.28 32.54 18.42
CA ALA A 288 -25.93 33.95 18.24
C ALA A 288 -24.83 34.11 17.18
N PHE A 289 -23.74 33.35 17.31
CA PHE A 289 -22.65 33.36 16.32
C PHE A 289 -23.14 32.97 14.91
N LEU A 290 -23.93 31.91 14.79
CA LEU A 290 -24.46 31.46 13.49
C LEU A 290 -25.38 32.51 12.85
N ARG A 291 -26.19 33.21 13.65
CA ARG A 291 -27.02 34.34 13.20
C ARG A 291 -26.20 35.52 12.73
N GLU A 292 -25.14 35.89 13.46
CA GLU A 292 -24.20 36.94 13.05
C GLU A 292 -23.53 36.62 11.71
N GLN A 293 -23.28 35.33 11.44
CA GLN A 293 -22.73 34.87 10.17
C GLN A 293 -23.79 34.64 9.07
N HIS A 294 -25.03 35.08 9.30
CA HIS A 294 -26.17 34.95 8.39
C HIS A 294 -26.54 33.49 8.02
N CYS A 295 -26.28 32.54 8.92
CA CYS A 295 -26.82 31.18 8.80
C CYS A 295 -28.28 31.18 9.28
N THR A 296 -29.23 30.99 8.36
CA THR A 296 -30.66 31.15 8.65
C THR A 296 -31.35 29.87 9.09
N LEU A 297 -30.73 28.70 8.86
CA LEU A 297 -31.29 27.41 9.19
C LEU A 297 -30.37 26.68 10.17
N GLY A 298 -30.96 25.99 11.14
CA GLY A 298 -30.21 25.24 12.13
C GLY A 298 -31.05 24.14 12.77
N GLN A 299 -30.37 23.10 13.23
CA GLN A 299 -30.95 22.00 14.00
C GLN A 299 -30.09 21.68 15.21
N GLY A 300 -30.70 21.24 16.29
CA GLY A 300 -30.00 20.86 17.51
C GLY A 300 -30.90 20.87 18.74
N TYR A 301 -30.35 20.40 19.86
CA TYR A 301 -31.10 20.20 21.10
C TYR A 301 -31.60 21.50 21.74
N LEU A 302 -31.03 22.65 21.36
CA LEU A 302 -31.57 23.95 21.71
C LEU A 302 -33.01 24.14 21.20
N PHE A 303 -33.35 23.57 20.04
CA PHE A 303 -34.69 23.69 19.44
C PHE A 303 -35.59 22.50 19.76
N GLY A 304 -35.02 21.30 19.73
CA GLY A 304 -35.73 20.05 19.99
C GLY A 304 -34.88 18.84 19.66
N GLN A 305 -35.00 17.80 20.47
CA GLN A 305 -34.38 16.50 20.20
C GLN A 305 -35.15 15.74 19.11
N SER A 306 -34.50 14.73 18.51
CA SER A 306 -35.18 13.75 17.67
C SER A 306 -36.34 13.12 18.46
N MET A 307 -37.53 13.13 17.88
CA MET A 307 -38.75 12.76 18.59
C MET A 307 -39.62 11.84 17.73
N SER A 308 -40.45 11.04 18.37
CA SER A 308 -41.42 10.19 17.66
C SER A 308 -42.43 11.02 16.90
N GLU A 309 -43.05 10.45 15.87
CA GLU A 309 -44.09 11.11 15.07
C GLU A 309 -45.17 11.76 15.95
N ARG A 310 -45.68 11.03 16.96
CA ARG A 310 -46.71 11.56 17.87
C ARG A 310 -46.22 12.77 18.66
N ALA A 311 -44.99 12.72 19.16
CA ALA A 311 -44.38 13.84 19.87
C ALA A 311 -44.15 15.04 18.94
N PHE A 312 -43.72 14.79 17.70
CA PHE A 312 -43.54 15.80 16.66
C PHE A 312 -44.84 16.53 16.32
N LEU A 313 -45.93 15.79 16.09
CA LEU A 313 -47.24 16.39 15.79
C LEU A 313 -47.71 17.30 16.93
N THR A 314 -47.46 16.90 18.18
CA THR A 314 -47.80 17.70 19.37
C THR A 314 -46.93 18.96 19.44
N TRP A 315 -45.63 18.80 19.23
CA TRP A 315 -44.65 19.89 19.22
C TRP A 315 -44.93 20.93 18.11
N LEU A 316 -45.37 20.47 16.93
CA LEU A 316 -45.70 21.32 15.79
C LEU A 316 -46.96 22.15 16.03
N GLN A 317 -48.02 21.52 16.55
CA GLN A 317 -49.27 22.20 16.89
C GLN A 317 -49.07 23.32 17.92
N ALA A 318 -48.17 23.11 18.88
CA ALA A 318 -47.83 24.11 19.90
C ALA A 318 -47.11 25.35 19.33
N ARG A 319 -46.49 25.24 18.14
CA ARG A 319 -45.69 26.30 17.50
C ARG A 319 -46.32 26.90 16.23
N GLN A 320 -47.45 26.35 15.76
CA GLN A 320 -48.21 26.89 14.62
C GLN A 320 -49.27 27.95 15.02
N ARG A 321 -49.31 28.34 16.30
CA ARG A 321 -50.07 29.51 16.79
C ARG A 321 -49.16 30.72 16.87
#